data_AF-E1QX86-F1
#
_entry.id   AF-E1QX86-F1
#
_cell.length_a   1.000
_cell.length_b   1.000
_cell.length_c   1.000
_cell.angle_alpha   90.00
_cell.angle_beta   90.00
_cell.angle_gamma   90.00
#
_symmetry.space_group_name_H-M   'P 1'
#
loop_
_entity.id
_entity.type
_entity.pdbx_description
1 polymer ?
#
loop_
_entity_poly.entity_id
_entity_poly.type
_entity_poly.pdbx_seq_one_letter_code
_entity_poly.pdbx_strand_id
1 'polypeptide(L)'
;MIAGLGPFEIIIILVIILVIFGPKNLPKLGSALGKTVKNVREGMDGEETASKADEVEDDAEDAEDVEEVAGDSDEDAPGDGAFCPKCGSKNASDAAFCSKCGNKLGE
;
A
#
# COMPACT_ATOMS: atom_id res chain seq x y z
N MET A 1 15.50 -29.80 -18.37
CA MET A 1 16.71 -28.99 -18.08
C MET A 1 16.42 -27.49 -18.00
N ILE A 2 15.21 -27.06 -17.61
CA ILE A 2 14.84 -25.63 -17.42
C ILE A 2 14.41 -25.34 -15.96
N ALA A 3 14.38 -26.35 -15.09
CA ALA A 3 14.09 -26.19 -13.66
C ALA A 3 15.38 -25.91 -12.86
N GLY A 4 16.15 -24.91 -13.28
CA GLY A 4 17.51 -24.67 -12.76
C GLY A 4 17.87 -23.22 -12.47
N LEU A 5 16.94 -22.25 -12.64
CA LEU A 5 17.13 -20.96 -11.99
C LEU A 5 16.76 -21.13 -10.53
N GLY A 6 17.78 -21.18 -9.67
CA GLY A 6 17.58 -21.13 -8.24
C GLY A 6 17.03 -19.77 -7.81
N PRO A 7 16.55 -19.67 -6.57
CA PRO A 7 16.14 -18.39 -5.99
C PRO A 7 17.28 -17.36 -6.03
N PHE A 8 18.55 -17.81 -5.98
CA PHE A 8 19.72 -16.95 -6.07
C PHE A 8 19.85 -16.26 -7.44
N GLU A 9 19.68 -16.97 -8.55
CA GLU A 9 19.74 -16.39 -9.88
C GLU A 9 18.63 -15.33 -10.08
N ILE A 10 17.42 -15.59 -9.56
CA ILE A 10 16.31 -14.63 -9.62
C ILE A 10 16.63 -13.36 -8.82
N ILE A 11 17.23 -13.49 -7.63
CA ILE A 11 17.64 -12.34 -6.81
C ILE A 11 18.69 -11.49 -7.55
N ILE A 12 19.70 -12.12 -8.15
CA ILE A 12 20.75 -11.41 -8.89
C ILE A 12 20.14 -10.58 -10.04
N ILE A 13 19.19 -11.17 -10.79
CA ILE A 13 18.51 -10.47 -11.88
C ILE A 13 17.67 -9.31 -11.35
N LEU A 14 16.96 -9.49 -10.23
CA LEU A 14 16.19 -8.43 -9.59
C LEU A 14 17.07 -7.26 -9.16
N VAL A 15 18.25 -7.53 -8.59
CA VAL A 15 19.20 -6.47 -8.21
C VAL A 15 19.64 -5.66 -9.43
N ILE A 16 19.95 -6.31 -10.55
CA ILE A 16 20.34 -5.60 -11.79
C ILE A 16 19.20 -4.71 -12.29
N ILE A 17 17.96 -5.21 -12.28
CA ILE A 17 16.76 -4.45 -12.67
C ILE A 17 16.56 -3.26 -11.71
N LEU A 18 16.72 -3.47 -10.41
CA LEU A 18 16.64 -2.43 -9.39
C LEU A 18 17.71 -1.36 -9.55
N VAL A 19 18.92 -1.71 -10.01
CA VAL A 19 19.98 -0.73 -10.29
C VAL A 19 19.63 0.13 -11.51
N ILE A 20 19.02 -0.45 -12.55
CA ILE A 20 18.65 0.28 -13.77
C ILE A 20 17.41 1.17 -13.54
N PHE A 21 16.36 0.61 -12.91
CA PHE A 21 15.09 1.29 -12.74
C PHE A 21 14.97 2.03 -11.41
N GLY A 22 15.75 1.67 -10.39
CA GLY A 22 15.65 2.19 -9.03
C GLY A 22 14.54 1.52 -8.20
N PRO A 23 14.74 1.33 -6.87
CA PRO A 23 13.74 0.75 -5.98
C PRO A 23 12.48 1.62 -5.83
N LYS A 24 12.62 2.94 -5.99
CA LYS A 24 11.51 3.91 -5.93
C LYS A 24 10.48 3.72 -7.06
N ASN A 25 10.91 3.21 -8.22
CA ASN A 25 10.04 3.09 -9.40
C ASN A 25 9.26 1.77 -9.45
N LEU A 26 9.79 0.67 -8.89
CA LEU A 26 9.07 -0.61 -8.82
C LEU A 26 7.68 -0.52 -8.15
N PRO A 27 7.50 0.12 -6.98
CA PRO A 27 6.18 0.21 -6.35
C PRO A 27 5.23 1.04 -7.19
N LYS A 28 5.69 2.14 -7.81
CA LYS A 28 4.85 2.99 -8.67
C LYS A 28 4.32 2.22 -9.90
N LEU A 29 5.18 1.44 -10.57
CA LEU A 29 4.77 0.60 -11.70
C LEU A 29 3.91 -0.60 -11.25
N GLY A 30 4.25 -1.23 -10.13
CA GLY A 30 3.52 -2.35 -9.55
C GLY A 30 2.10 -1.97 -9.12
N SER A 31 1.90 -0.80 -8.52
CA SER A 31 0.58 -0.30 -8.15
C SER A 31 -0.31 -0.03 -9.37
N ALA A 32 0.25 0.50 -10.47
CA ALA A 32 -0.50 0.74 -11.70
C ALA A 32 -0.89 -0.57 -12.42
N LEU A 33 0.04 -1.51 -12.52
CA LEU A 33 -0.21 -2.85 -13.10
C LEU A 33 -1.16 -3.67 -12.21
N GLY A 34 -0.98 -3.60 -10.89
CA GLY A 34 -1.81 -4.31 -9.91
C GLY A 34 -3.27 -3.87 -9.95
N LYS A 35 -3.54 -2.57 -10.11
CA LYS A 35 -4.89 -2.06 -10.35
C LYS A 35 -5.48 -2.68 -11.63
N THR A 36 -4.74 -2.67 -12.74
CA THR A 36 -5.21 -3.30 -13.99
C THR A 36 -5.53 -4.78 -13.82
N VAL A 37 -4.63 -5.56 -13.19
CA VAL A 37 -4.84 -7.00 -12.95
C VAL A 37 -6.00 -7.26 -11.99
N LYS A 38 -6.17 -6.42 -10.96
CA LYS A 38 -7.29 -6.51 -10.02
C LYS A 38 -8.63 -6.34 -10.74
N ASN A 39 -8.76 -5.29 -11.56
CA ASN A 39 -9.95 -5.04 -12.37
C ASN A 39 -10.22 -6.17 -13.40
N VAL A 40 -9.16 -6.74 -14.00
CA VAL A 40 -9.30 -7.89 -14.91
C VAL A 40 -9.82 -9.13 -14.17
N ARG A 41 -9.28 -9.40 -12.98
CA ARG A 41 -9.72 -10.53 -12.16
C ARG A 41 -11.15 -10.36 -11.65
N GLU A 42 -11.51 -9.18 -11.16
CA GLU A 42 -12.88 -8.84 -10.74
C GLU A 42 -13.89 -9.00 -11.90
N GLY A 43 -13.50 -8.67 -13.13
CA GLY A 43 -14.31 -8.89 -14.32
C GLY A 43 -14.43 -10.35 -14.76
N MET A 44 -13.45 -11.19 -14.43
CA MET A 44 -13.46 -12.64 -14.74
C MET A 44 -14.19 -13.47 -13.68
N ASP A 45 -14.17 -13.05 -12.41
CA ASP A 45 -14.73 -13.79 -11.27
C ASP A 45 -16.26 -13.58 -11.08
N GLY A 46 -16.93 -12.75 -11.90
CA GLY A 46 -18.39 -12.73 -12.01
C GLY A 46 -19.17 -12.42 -10.72
N GLU A 47 -19.27 -11.12 -10.41
CA GLU A 47 -20.21 -10.48 -9.47
C GLU A 47 -19.86 -10.47 -7.96
N GLU A 48 -20.14 -9.29 -7.37
CA GLU A 48 -20.11 -8.87 -5.96
C GLU A 48 -18.74 -8.63 -5.29
N THR A 49 -18.17 -7.45 -5.54
CA THR A 49 -17.76 -6.49 -4.48
C THR A 49 -17.24 -5.20 -5.11
N ALA A 50 -18.15 -4.29 -5.45
CA ALA A 50 -17.79 -2.89 -5.67
C ALA A 50 -17.48 -2.25 -4.30
N SER A 51 -16.21 -2.19 -3.90
CA SER A 51 -15.81 -1.28 -2.83
C SER A 51 -14.37 -0.80 -2.99
N LYS A 52 -14.32 0.48 -3.37
CA LYS A 52 -13.30 1.48 -3.05
C LYS A 52 -12.01 1.44 -3.87
N ALA A 53 -12.07 2.15 -5.00
CA ALA A 53 -10.91 2.74 -5.66
C ALA A 53 -11.03 4.27 -5.56
N ASP A 54 -10.37 4.86 -4.57
CA ASP A 54 -9.86 6.25 -4.43
C ASP A 54 -9.50 6.42 -2.94
N GLU A 55 -8.37 6.92 -2.47
CA GLU A 55 -7.34 7.80 -3.01
C GLU A 55 -5.94 7.16 -2.80
N VAL A 56 -4.98 7.43 -3.68
CA VAL A 56 -3.57 7.54 -3.27
C VAL A 56 -3.01 8.75 -4.01
N GLU A 57 -2.96 9.86 -3.30
CA GLU A 57 -2.21 11.06 -3.68
C GLU A 57 -0.77 10.67 -3.98
N ASP A 58 -0.25 11.30 -5.02
CA ASP A 58 1.15 11.30 -5.41
C ASP A 58 1.95 11.93 -4.27
N ASP A 59 2.68 11.12 -3.50
CA ASP A 59 3.76 11.61 -2.66
C ASP A 59 5.04 10.88 -3.07
N ALA A 60 5.86 11.64 -3.79
CA ALA A 60 7.12 11.24 -4.37
C ALA A 60 8.23 12.10 -3.75
N GLU A 61 8.37 12.06 -2.43
CA GLU A 61 9.56 12.49 -1.68
C GLU A 61 9.63 11.53 -0.48
N ASP A 62 10.69 10.80 -0.12
CA ASP A 62 12.12 10.91 -0.25
C ASP A 62 12.64 9.47 0.01
N ALA A 63 13.69 9.03 -0.68
CA ALA A 63 14.47 7.88 -0.19
C ALA A 63 15.91 8.06 -0.66
N GLU A 64 16.58 9.04 -0.06
CA GLU A 64 18.02 9.09 -0.07
C GLU A 64 18.53 8.26 1.11
N ASP A 65 19.28 7.19 0.79
CA ASP A 65 20.36 6.58 1.57
C ASP A 65 20.09 6.08 3.01
N VAL A 66 20.29 4.77 3.24
CA VAL A 66 21.39 4.20 4.06
C VAL A 66 21.17 2.68 4.20
N GLU A 67 22.25 1.95 3.96
CA GLU A 67 22.40 0.50 4.08
C GLU A 67 22.31 -0.01 5.54
N GLU A 68 22.01 -1.31 5.66
CA GLU A 68 22.26 -2.23 6.79
C GLU A 68 21.73 -1.87 8.21
N VAL A 69 20.93 -2.78 8.79
CA VAL A 69 21.37 -3.70 9.86
C VAL A 69 20.14 -4.43 10.44
N ALA A 70 20.39 -5.68 10.82
CA ALA A 70 19.49 -6.67 11.39
C ALA A 70 18.80 -6.31 12.72
N GLY A 71 17.71 -7.03 13.00
CA GLY A 71 17.08 -7.19 14.32
C GLY A 71 16.20 -6.00 14.73
N ASP A 72 15.18 -6.11 15.55
CA ASP A 72 14.58 -7.17 16.36
C ASP A 72 13.29 -6.53 16.93
N SER A 73 12.34 -7.37 17.34
CA SER A 73 11.28 -7.09 18.33
C SER A 73 10.24 -5.97 18.14
N ASP A 74 8.99 -6.45 18.04
CA ASP A 74 7.89 -6.25 19.00
C ASP A 74 7.39 -4.83 19.35
N GLU A 75 6.07 -4.76 19.54
CA GLU A 75 5.28 -3.70 20.17
C GLU A 75 5.30 -2.29 19.55
N ASP A 76 4.18 -1.89 18.91
CA ASP A 76 3.27 -0.92 19.55
C ASP A 76 1.99 -0.77 18.72
N ALA A 77 0.85 -1.13 19.32
CA ALA A 77 -0.45 -0.67 18.90
C ALA A 77 -0.76 0.65 19.61
N PRO A 78 -1.22 1.69 18.89
CA PRO A 78 -1.99 2.73 19.56
C PRO A 78 -3.32 3.05 18.84
N GLY A 79 -4.40 3.00 19.62
CA GLY A 79 -5.54 3.90 19.48
C GLY A 79 -6.75 3.40 18.72
N ASP A 80 -7.80 3.06 19.47
CA ASP A 80 -9.20 2.95 19.06
C ASP A 80 -9.71 4.23 18.37
N GLY A 81 -9.34 4.44 17.11
CA GLY A 81 -9.90 5.53 16.31
C GLY A 81 -11.39 5.29 16.02
N ALA A 82 -12.23 6.28 16.34
CA ALA A 82 -13.66 6.24 16.04
C ALA A 82 -13.91 6.46 14.53
N PHE A 83 -14.84 5.69 13.95
CA PHE A 83 -15.21 5.82 12.55
C PHE A 83 -16.36 6.80 12.35
N CYS A 84 -16.27 7.67 11.35
CA CYS A 84 -17.34 8.59 11.00
C CYS A 84 -18.55 7.86 10.42
N PRO A 85 -19.78 7.98 10.97
CA PRO A 85 -20.97 7.29 10.46
C PRO A 85 -21.47 7.85 9.13
N LYS A 86 -21.02 9.05 8.73
CA LYS A 86 -21.44 9.70 7.48
C LYS A 86 -20.58 9.35 6.27
N CYS A 87 -19.26 9.20 6.46
CA CYS A 87 -18.32 9.00 5.34
C CYS A 87 -17.32 7.84 5.55
N GLY A 88 -17.31 7.21 6.72
CA GLY A 88 -16.44 6.09 7.02
C GLY A 88 -14.95 6.44 7.10
N SER A 89 -14.60 7.68 7.47
CA SER A 89 -13.20 8.03 7.74
C SER A 89 -12.83 7.69 9.17
N LYS A 90 -11.62 7.15 9.38
CA LYS A 90 -11.05 6.95 10.72
C LYS A 90 -10.66 8.32 11.27
N ASN A 91 -11.19 8.67 12.43
CA ASN A 91 -10.85 9.90 13.14
C ASN A 91 -10.29 9.54 14.52
N ALA A 92 -9.61 10.49 15.16
CA ALA A 92 -9.23 10.34 16.56
C ALA A 92 -10.48 10.19 17.43
N SER A 93 -10.39 9.42 18.51
CA SER A 93 -11.51 9.08 19.39
C SER A 93 -12.16 10.32 20.04
N ASP A 94 -11.41 11.42 20.14
CA ASP A 94 -11.78 12.71 20.71
C ASP A 94 -12.09 13.81 19.67
N ALA A 95 -12.08 13.49 18.37
CA ALA A 95 -12.35 14.47 17.33
C ALA A 95 -13.82 14.95 17.38
N ALA A 96 -14.03 16.27 17.52
CA ALA A 96 -15.37 16.88 17.55
C ALA A 96 -16.06 16.93 16.17
N PHE A 97 -15.26 16.91 15.09
CA PHE A 97 -15.74 16.95 13.71
C PHE A 97 -14.92 16.03 12.82
N CYS A 98 -15.54 15.50 11.78
CA CYS A 98 -14.89 14.64 10.81
C CYS A 98 -14.00 15.46 9.86
N SER A 99 -12.72 15.11 9.79
CA SER A 99 -11.75 15.80 8.92
C SER A 99 -12.02 15.65 7.43
N LYS A 100 -12.85 14.67 7.01
CA LYS A 100 -13.16 14.42 5.60
C LYS A 100 -14.47 15.06 5.13
N CYS A 101 -15.54 14.98 5.92
CA CYS A 101 -16.86 15.44 5.49
C CYS A 101 -17.46 16.54 6.37
N GLY A 102 -16.75 16.98 7.42
CA GLY A 102 -17.21 18.02 8.34
C GLY A 102 -18.37 17.63 9.25
N ASN A 103 -18.84 16.38 9.17
CA ASN A 103 -19.91 15.90 10.06
C ASN A 103 -19.42 15.88 11.50
N LYS A 104 -20.25 16.32 12.45
CA LYS A 104 -19.92 16.27 13.87
C LYS A 104 -19.71 14.82 14.31
N LEU A 105 -18.63 14.58 15.03
CA LEU A 105 -18.27 13.29 15.62
C LEU A 105 -18.36 13.50 17.13
N GLY A 106 -19.16 12.68 17.79
CA GLY A 106 -19.50 12.90 19.19
C GLY A 106 -20.86 13.57 19.37
N GLU A 107 -21.81 12.71 19.69
CA GLU A 107 -22.90 12.93 20.66
C GLU A 107 -22.98 11.70 21.55
#